data_AF-A0A3E4QZ91-F1
#
_entry.id   AF-A0A3E4QZ91-F1
#
_cell.length_a   1.000
_cell.length_b   1.000
_cell.length_c   1.000
_cell.angle_alpha   90.00
_cell.angle_beta   90.00
_cell.angle_gamma   90.00
#
_symmetry.space_group_name_H-M   'P 1'
#
loop_
_entity.id
_entity.type
_entity.pdbx_description
1 polymer ?
#
loop_
_entity_poly.entity_id
_entity_poly.type
_entity_poly.pdbx_seq_one_letter_code
_entity_poly.pdbx_strand_id
1 'polypeptide(L)'
;MFEENISKGKMLVIAFQHVLTMTPGTIAVPLLLASGLGLDAQTTSFLVAANFFTSGITTLLQVIGIGKPIGSRYPIILGSSFAPLAPMIMIGTRYGLPTLFGSIIASGAIIFLLSFFMDKVMKLFPQVVVGTSIAIGVGSLYASEVYANLPEAISMVMSNGLFMVTLSAVVLNLLLNGKKALSVDE
;
A
#
# COMPACT_ATOMS: atom_id res chain seq x y z
N MET A 1 -6.87 -13.28 23.31
CA MET A 1 -5.55 -12.63 23.49
C MET A 1 -5.57 -11.10 23.26
N PHE A 2 -6.73 -10.44 23.07
CA PHE A 2 -6.86 -8.96 23.18
C PHE A 2 -8.19 -8.56 23.86
N GLU A 3 -8.58 -9.27 24.91
CA GLU A 3 -9.81 -8.96 25.65
C GLU A 3 -9.46 -8.12 26.88
N GLU A 4 -8.95 -6.90 26.64
CA GLU A 4 -8.97 -5.90 27.71
C GLU A 4 -10.36 -5.25 27.69
N ASN A 5 -11.17 -5.54 28.71
CA ASN A 5 -12.51 -4.99 28.83
C ASN A 5 -12.43 -3.53 29.30
N ILE A 6 -12.25 -2.62 28.35
CA ILE A 6 -12.22 -1.18 28.59
C ILE A 6 -13.65 -0.61 28.66
N SER A 7 -13.84 0.39 29.52
CA SER A 7 -15.10 1.13 29.62
C SER A 7 -15.58 1.62 28.24
N LYS A 8 -16.88 1.51 27.98
CA LYS A 8 -17.51 1.91 26.71
C LYS A 8 -17.14 3.34 26.28
N GLY A 9 -17.00 4.26 27.25
CA GLY A 9 -16.57 5.64 26.98
C GLY A 9 -15.11 5.73 26.51
N LYS A 10 -14.20 5.00 27.16
CA LYS A 10 -12.79 4.93 26.76
C LYS A 10 -12.63 4.26 25.39
N MET A 11 -13.39 3.21 25.12
CA MET A 11 -13.44 2.55 23.81
C MET A 11 -13.85 3.51 22.69
N LEU A 12 -14.87 4.34 22.93
CA LEU A 12 -15.32 5.34 21.95
C LEU A 12 -14.23 6.38 21.67
N VAL A 13 -13.57 6.88 22.70
CA VAL A 13 -12.46 7.85 22.55
C VAL A 13 -11.29 7.24 21.78
N ILE A 14 -10.90 6.00 22.09
CA ILE A 14 -9.81 5.30 21.38
C ILE A 14 -10.20 5.03 19.92
N ALA A 15 -11.43 4.60 19.66
CA ALA A 15 -11.93 4.40 18.30
C ALA A 15 -11.89 5.71 17.50
N PHE A 16 -12.30 6.81 18.11
CA PHE A 16 -12.22 8.13 17.49
C PHE A 16 -10.78 8.55 17.19
N GLN A 17 -9.85 8.35 18.12
CA GLN A 17 -8.43 8.61 17.90
C GLN A 17 -7.85 7.77 16.75
N HIS A 18 -8.25 6.51 16.62
CA HIS A 18 -7.81 5.66 15.52
C HIS A 18 -8.30 6.18 14.16
N VAL A 19 -9.56 6.60 14.07
CA VAL A 19 -10.11 7.22 12.85
C VAL A 19 -9.35 8.50 12.50
N LEU A 20 -9.12 9.38 13.49
CA LEU A 20 -8.39 10.63 13.28
C LEU A 20 -6.95 10.39 12.83
N THR A 21 -6.27 9.38 13.39
CA THR A 21 -4.87 9.06 13.04
C THR A 21 -4.76 8.48 11.63
N MET A 22 -5.76 7.71 11.20
CA MET A 22 -5.79 7.08 9.87
C MET A 22 -6.19 8.05 8.74
N THR A 23 -6.95 9.09 9.08
CA THR A 23 -7.57 10.03 8.13
C THR A 23 -6.56 10.70 7.18
N PRO A 24 -5.43 11.29 7.64
CA PRO A 24 -4.49 11.99 6.74
C PRO A 24 -3.92 11.09 5.64
N GLY A 25 -3.49 9.87 5.99
CA GLY A 25 -2.95 8.92 5.01
C GLY A 25 -4.00 8.43 4.02
N THR A 26 -5.23 8.25 4.50
CA THR A 26 -6.34 7.73 3.70
C THR A 26 -6.87 8.75 2.69
N ILE A 27 -6.90 10.04 3.05
CA ILE A 27 -7.32 11.13 2.16
C ILE A 27 -6.27 11.45 1.09
N ALA A 28 -4.98 11.33 1.43
CA ALA A 28 -3.91 11.72 0.53
C ALA A 28 -3.94 10.98 -0.82
N VAL A 29 -4.17 9.67 -0.84
CA VAL A 29 -4.18 8.86 -2.07
C VAL A 29 -5.26 9.29 -3.09
N PRO A 30 -6.56 9.36 -2.74
CA PRO A 30 -7.59 9.81 -3.69
C PRO A 30 -7.41 11.27 -4.12
N LEU A 31 -6.88 12.15 -3.26
CA LEU A 31 -6.56 13.53 -3.66
C LEU A 31 -5.41 13.60 -4.67
N LEU A 32 -4.32 12.87 -4.42
CA LEU A 32 -3.19 12.81 -5.35
C LEU A 32 -3.58 12.17 -6.69
N LEU A 33 -4.41 11.13 -6.65
CA LEU A 33 -4.97 10.50 -7.85
C LEU A 33 -5.83 11.50 -8.63
N ALA A 34 -6.76 12.19 -7.95
CA ALA A 34 -7.63 13.16 -8.58
C ALA A 34 -6.84 14.34 -9.20
N SER A 35 -5.84 14.84 -8.48
CA SER A 35 -4.92 15.87 -8.98
C SER A 35 -4.13 15.38 -10.20
N GLY A 36 -3.60 14.16 -10.17
CA GLY A 36 -2.86 13.58 -11.30
C GLY A 36 -3.73 13.27 -12.52
N LEU A 37 -5.04 13.11 -12.35
CA LEU A 37 -6.00 12.87 -13.43
C LEU A 37 -6.75 14.14 -13.86
N GLY A 38 -6.55 15.27 -13.18
CA GLY A 38 -7.27 16.52 -13.46
C GLY A 38 -8.77 16.43 -13.21
N LEU A 39 -9.21 15.67 -12.19
CA LEU A 39 -10.62 15.49 -11.87
C LEU A 39 -11.22 16.73 -11.21
N ASP A 40 -12.53 16.91 -11.42
CA ASP A 40 -13.30 17.97 -10.80
C ASP A 40 -13.55 17.70 -9.29
N ALA A 41 -13.95 18.74 -8.56
CA ALA A 41 -14.16 18.67 -7.12
C ALA A 41 -15.28 17.70 -6.70
N GLN A 42 -16.31 17.53 -7.55
CA GLN A 42 -17.43 16.63 -7.25
C GLN A 42 -16.95 15.18 -7.32
N THR A 43 -16.26 14.79 -8.40
CA THR A 43 -15.70 13.45 -8.53
C THR A 43 -14.64 13.18 -7.46
N THR A 44 -13.78 14.15 -7.15
CA THR A 44 -12.77 14.03 -6.09
C THR A 44 -13.40 13.73 -4.74
N SER A 45 -14.46 14.47 -4.37
CA SER A 45 -15.19 14.27 -3.12
C SER A 45 -15.85 12.89 -3.08
N PHE A 46 -16.41 12.44 -4.21
CA PHE A 46 -16.96 11.10 -4.34
C PHE A 46 -15.89 10.02 -4.12
N LEU A 47 -14.70 10.15 -4.73
CA LEU A 47 -13.60 9.21 -4.55
C LEU A 47 -13.10 9.16 -3.11
N VAL A 48 -12.99 10.30 -2.44
CA VAL A 48 -12.62 10.37 -1.01
C VAL A 48 -13.65 9.64 -0.15
N ALA A 49 -14.94 9.92 -0.35
CA ALA A 49 -16.02 9.27 0.38
C ALA A 49 -16.06 7.75 0.13
N ALA A 50 -15.94 7.33 -1.14
CA ALA A 50 -15.91 5.92 -1.52
C ALA A 50 -14.71 5.19 -0.89
N ASN A 51 -13.55 5.83 -0.83
CA ASN A 51 -12.35 5.27 -0.21
C ASN A 51 -12.52 5.04 1.30
N PHE A 52 -13.08 5.99 2.03
CA PHE A 52 -13.39 5.80 3.46
C PHE A 52 -14.43 4.70 3.67
N PHE A 53 -15.46 4.66 2.83
CA PHE A 53 -16.51 3.66 2.92
C PHE A 53 -15.96 2.24 2.72
N THR A 54 -15.18 2.03 1.65
CA THR A 54 -14.55 0.73 1.37
C THR A 54 -13.48 0.35 2.39
N SER A 55 -12.70 1.32 2.88
CA SER A 55 -11.74 1.10 3.96
C SER A 55 -12.42 0.64 5.26
N GLY A 56 -13.54 1.24 5.63
CA GLY A 56 -14.34 0.83 6.78
C GLY A 56 -14.83 -0.61 6.65
N ILE A 57 -15.40 -0.96 5.49
CA ILE A 57 -15.84 -2.33 5.19
C ILE A 57 -14.67 -3.31 5.28
N THR A 58 -13.53 -2.98 4.67
CA THR A 58 -12.35 -3.84 4.63
C THR A 58 -11.77 -4.05 6.03
N THR A 59 -11.72 -2.99 6.84
CA THR A 59 -11.29 -3.07 8.24
C THR A 59 -12.21 -3.96 9.08
N LEU A 60 -13.53 -3.81 8.95
CA LEU A 60 -14.49 -4.69 9.62
C LEU A 60 -14.33 -6.14 9.18
N LEU A 61 -14.16 -6.39 7.88
CA LEU A 61 -13.92 -7.72 7.34
C LEU A 61 -12.62 -8.34 7.87
N GLN A 62 -11.56 -7.53 8.04
CA GLN A 62 -10.27 -7.97 8.54
C GLN A 62 -10.29 -8.32 10.03
N VAL A 63 -11.08 -7.58 10.82
CA VAL A 63 -11.20 -7.75 12.28
C VAL A 63 -12.21 -8.85 12.64
N ILE A 64 -13.36 -8.91 11.98
CA ILE A 64 -14.39 -9.93 12.25
C ILE A 64 -13.97 -11.27 11.64
N GLY A 65 -13.47 -11.24 10.40
CA GLY A 65 -13.14 -12.41 9.60
C GLY A 65 -14.37 -13.21 9.15
N ILE A 66 -14.23 -13.93 8.04
CA ILE A 66 -15.27 -14.83 7.50
C ILE A 66 -14.65 -16.22 7.32
N GLY A 67 -15.07 -17.17 8.16
CA GLY A 67 -14.53 -18.53 8.13
C GLY A 67 -13.08 -18.64 8.63
N LYS A 68 -12.29 -19.54 8.03
CA LYS A 68 -10.86 -19.71 8.33
C LYS A 68 -9.91 -18.88 7.45
N PRO A 69 -10.16 -18.66 6.14
CA PRO A 69 -9.16 -18.02 5.27
C PRO A 69 -9.32 -16.49 5.14
N ILE A 70 -10.46 -15.90 5.51
CA ILE A 70 -10.73 -14.47 5.29
C ILE A 70 -10.66 -13.71 6.61
N GLY A 71 -9.81 -12.69 6.66
CA GLY A 71 -9.63 -11.79 7.79
C GLY A 71 -8.68 -12.33 8.87
N SER A 72 -7.79 -11.47 9.35
CA SER A 72 -6.75 -11.83 10.31
C SER A 72 -7.24 -11.96 11.76
N ARG A 73 -8.42 -11.41 12.09
CA ARG A 73 -8.94 -11.28 13.47
C ARG A 73 -8.02 -10.51 14.42
N TYR A 74 -7.10 -9.72 13.87
CA TYR A 74 -6.28 -8.77 14.62
C TYR A 74 -6.84 -7.35 14.47
N PRO A 75 -6.63 -6.47 15.47
CA PRO A 75 -7.03 -5.06 15.40
C PRO A 75 -6.13 -4.30 14.42
N ILE A 76 -6.40 -4.48 13.12
CA ILE A 76 -5.66 -3.86 12.01
C ILE A 76 -6.61 -2.96 11.24
N ILE A 77 -6.17 -1.74 10.95
CA ILE A 77 -6.90 -0.78 10.13
C ILE A 77 -6.32 -0.80 8.72
N LEU A 78 -7.20 -0.89 7.72
CA LEU A 78 -6.83 -0.96 6.31
C LEU A 78 -7.26 0.32 5.61
N GLY A 79 -6.29 1.02 5.01
CA GLY A 79 -6.52 2.22 4.21
C GLY A 79 -6.03 2.06 2.78
N SER A 80 -5.95 3.18 2.07
CA SER A 80 -5.41 3.25 0.71
C SER A 80 -3.88 3.16 0.69
N SER A 81 -3.34 2.49 -0.32
CA SER A 81 -1.88 2.36 -0.51
C SER A 81 -1.35 3.36 -1.53
N PHE A 82 -0.19 3.94 -1.26
CA PHE A 82 0.53 4.79 -2.21
C PHE A 82 1.27 4.00 -3.28
N ALA A 83 1.54 2.70 -3.06
CA ALA A 83 2.36 1.89 -3.95
C ALA A 83 1.86 1.88 -5.41
N PRO A 84 0.56 1.67 -5.70
CA PRO A 84 0.07 1.66 -7.08
C PRO A 84 -0.28 3.06 -7.63
N LEU A 85 -0.01 4.16 -6.92
CA LEU A 85 -0.51 5.49 -7.33
C LEU A 85 -0.02 5.92 -8.71
N ALA A 86 1.27 5.75 -9.01
CA ALA A 86 1.84 6.11 -10.30
C ALA A 86 1.22 5.32 -11.48
N PRO A 87 1.16 3.97 -11.45
CA PRO A 87 0.48 3.22 -12.52
C PRO A 87 -1.03 3.52 -12.57
N MET A 88 -1.69 3.82 -11.45
CA MET A 88 -3.09 4.26 -11.45
C MET A 88 -3.29 5.56 -12.23
N ILE A 89 -2.43 6.56 -12.01
CA ILE A 89 -2.47 7.82 -12.77
C ILE A 89 -2.21 7.55 -14.26
N MET A 90 -1.21 6.74 -14.61
CA MET A 90 -0.91 6.41 -16.02
C MET A 90 -2.07 5.71 -16.72
N ILE A 91 -2.72 4.73 -16.06
CA ILE A 91 -3.86 4.02 -16.65
C ILE A 91 -5.06 4.95 -16.75
N GLY A 92 -5.32 5.75 -15.71
CA GLY A 92 -6.45 6.68 -15.69
C GLY A 92 -6.33 7.79 -16.74
N THR A 93 -5.13 8.33 -16.99
CA THR A 93 -4.92 9.35 -18.03
C THR A 93 -5.06 8.79 -19.43
N ARG A 94 -4.60 7.56 -19.67
CA ARG A 94 -4.61 6.96 -21.02
C ARG A 94 -5.91 6.25 -21.39
N TYR A 95 -6.58 5.63 -20.41
CA TYR A 95 -7.72 4.74 -20.64
C TYR A 95 -8.98 5.10 -19.84
N GLY A 96 -8.90 6.16 -19.01
CA GLY A 96 -10.03 6.67 -18.24
C GLY A 96 -10.31 5.92 -16.92
N LEU A 97 -11.21 6.50 -16.12
CA LEU A 97 -11.60 5.99 -14.80
C LEU A 97 -12.19 4.56 -14.81
N PRO A 98 -13.08 4.18 -15.75
CA PRO A 98 -13.63 2.83 -15.77
C PRO A 98 -12.55 1.75 -15.92
N THR A 99 -11.58 1.98 -16.82
CA THR A 99 -10.46 1.07 -17.05
C THR A 99 -9.54 1.01 -15.84
N LEU A 100 -9.30 2.15 -15.19
CA LEU A 100 -8.54 2.22 -13.94
C LEU A 100 -9.16 1.35 -12.85
N PHE A 101 -10.45 1.52 -12.54
CA PHE A 101 -11.12 0.72 -11.52
C PHE A 101 -11.24 -0.75 -11.90
N GLY A 102 -11.47 -1.08 -13.18
CA GLY A 102 -11.42 -2.46 -13.68
C GLY A 102 -10.06 -3.11 -13.46
N SER A 103 -8.98 -2.36 -13.70
CA SER A 103 -7.60 -2.83 -13.46
C SER A 103 -7.32 -3.04 -11.97
N ILE A 104 -7.83 -2.17 -11.10
CA ILE A 104 -7.72 -2.31 -9.64
C ILE A 104 -8.44 -3.59 -9.17
N ILE A 105 -9.65 -3.85 -9.65
CA ILE A 105 -10.42 -5.06 -9.32
C ILE A 105 -9.68 -6.31 -9.80
N ALA A 106 -9.18 -6.31 -11.04
CA ALA A 106 -8.41 -7.42 -11.60
C ALA A 106 -7.12 -7.67 -10.80
N SER A 107 -6.38 -6.62 -10.45
CA SER A 107 -5.20 -6.72 -9.59
C SER A 107 -5.54 -7.26 -8.20
N GLY A 108 -6.66 -6.81 -7.61
CA GLY A 108 -7.14 -7.30 -6.33
C GLY A 108 -7.43 -8.80 -6.34
N ALA A 109 -8.08 -9.30 -7.41
CA ALA A 109 -8.30 -10.72 -7.59
C ALA A 109 -6.99 -11.51 -7.70
N ILE A 110 -6.03 -11.03 -8.48
CA ILE A 110 -4.71 -11.67 -8.62
C ILE A 110 -3.99 -11.71 -7.26
N ILE A 111 -3.96 -10.59 -6.52
CA ILE A 111 -3.33 -10.53 -5.19
C ILE A 111 -4.02 -11.49 -4.22
N PHE A 112 -5.35 -11.57 -4.26
CA PHE A 112 -6.10 -12.52 -3.45
C PHE A 112 -5.69 -13.97 -3.75
N LEU A 113 -5.55 -14.36 -5.03
CA LEU A 113 -5.05 -15.69 -5.39
C LEU A 113 -3.59 -15.92 -4.94
N LEU A 114 -2.73 -14.92 -5.08
CA LEU A 114 -1.33 -15.03 -4.67
C LEU A 114 -1.16 -15.08 -3.15
N SER A 115 -2.11 -14.54 -2.38
CA SER A 115 -2.07 -14.52 -0.92
C SER A 115 -1.96 -15.92 -0.29
N PHE A 116 -2.51 -16.95 -0.95
CA PHE A 116 -2.40 -18.35 -0.52
C PHE A 116 -0.97 -18.91 -0.56
N PHE A 117 -0.05 -18.26 -1.27
CA PHE A 117 1.35 -18.66 -1.38
C PHE A 117 2.31 -17.71 -0.67
N MET A 118 1.79 -16.73 0.07
CA MET A 118 2.58 -15.65 0.67
C MET A 118 3.66 -16.16 1.64
N ASP A 119 3.40 -17.27 2.33
CA ASP A 119 4.34 -17.89 3.27
C ASP A 119 5.67 -18.29 2.61
N LYS A 120 5.66 -18.61 1.30
CA LYS A 120 6.86 -18.91 0.53
C LYS A 120 7.57 -17.64 0.05
N VAL A 121 6.80 -16.61 -0.33
CA VAL A 121 7.32 -15.33 -0.83
C VAL A 121 8.03 -14.56 0.28
N MET A 122 7.47 -14.56 1.50
CA MET A 122 8.07 -13.86 2.64
C MET A 122 9.44 -14.42 3.06
N LYS A 123 9.76 -15.69 2.72
CA LYS A 123 11.11 -16.25 2.91
C LYS A 123 12.16 -15.62 1.98
N LEU A 124 11.73 -15.10 0.83
CA LEU A 124 12.61 -14.47 -0.15
C LEU A 124 12.94 -13.02 0.20
N PHE A 125 12.18 -12.38 1.10
CA PHE A 125 12.37 -10.96 1.45
C PHE A 125 12.46 -10.81 2.97
N PRO A 126 13.66 -10.94 3.56
CA PRO A 126 13.88 -10.69 4.98
C PRO A 126 13.34 -9.32 5.40
N GLN A 127 12.87 -9.18 6.65
CA GLN A 127 12.27 -7.93 7.14
C GLN A 127 13.19 -6.71 6.98
N VAL A 128 14.52 -6.90 7.09
CA VAL A 128 15.51 -5.84 6.84
C VAL A 128 15.46 -5.34 5.40
N VAL A 129 15.33 -6.24 4.42
CA VAL A 129 15.21 -5.88 3.00
C VAL A 129 13.94 -5.08 2.78
N VAL A 130 12.80 -5.56 3.27
CA VAL A 130 11.50 -4.89 3.08
C VAL A 130 11.50 -3.49 3.70
N GLY A 131 11.91 -3.37 4.97
CA GLY A 131 11.90 -2.10 5.71
C GLY A 131 12.83 -1.06 5.09
N THR A 132 14.07 -1.43 4.77
CA THR A 132 15.03 -0.52 4.13
C THR A 132 14.56 -0.09 2.74
N SER A 133 13.97 -1.00 1.97
CA SER A 133 13.49 -0.68 0.62
C SER A 133 12.33 0.30 0.63
N ILE A 134 11.40 0.15 1.58
CA ILE A 134 10.31 1.12 1.79
C ILE A 134 10.88 2.49 2.16
N ALA A 135 11.86 2.55 3.07
CA ALA A 135 12.49 3.81 3.46
C ALA A 135 13.17 4.52 2.27
N ILE A 136 13.89 3.77 1.43
CA ILE A 136 14.52 4.30 0.21
C ILE A 136 13.46 4.79 -0.77
N GLY A 137 12.40 4.01 -1.03
CA GLY A 137 11.36 4.39 -1.98
C GLY A 137 10.56 5.62 -1.54
N VAL A 138 10.20 5.72 -0.27
CA VAL A 138 9.55 6.91 0.30
C VAL A 138 10.50 8.10 0.28
N GLY A 139 11.76 7.92 0.69
CA GLY A 139 12.78 8.97 0.62
C GLY A 139 12.98 9.51 -0.79
N SER A 140 12.93 8.65 -1.81
CA SER A 140 13.06 9.02 -3.21
C SER A 140 11.98 9.98 -3.70
N LEU A 141 10.76 9.90 -3.14
CA LEU A 141 9.66 10.80 -3.49
C LEU A 141 9.88 12.22 -2.96
N TYR A 142 10.56 12.36 -1.82
CA TYR A 142 10.84 13.65 -1.18
C TYR A 142 12.20 14.22 -1.55
N ALA A 143 13.09 13.42 -2.10
CA ALA A 143 14.44 13.79 -2.52
C ALA A 143 14.61 13.73 -4.05
N SER A 144 13.58 14.11 -4.81
CA SER A 144 13.60 14.09 -6.29
C SER A 144 14.73 14.94 -6.88
N GLU A 145 15.17 15.98 -6.16
CA GLU A 145 16.31 16.84 -6.51
C GLU A 145 17.63 16.08 -6.66
N VAL A 146 17.81 14.97 -5.94
CA VAL A 146 19.01 14.10 -6.04
C VAL A 146 19.15 13.52 -7.45
N TYR A 147 18.02 13.37 -8.16
CA TYR A 147 17.98 12.83 -9.52
C TYR A 147 17.91 13.90 -10.60
N ALA A 148 17.95 15.20 -10.26
CA ALA A 148 17.78 16.29 -11.22
C ALA A 148 18.90 16.36 -12.26
N ASN A 149 20.10 15.90 -11.91
CA ASN A 149 21.28 15.90 -12.80
C ASN A 149 21.38 14.64 -13.69
N LEU A 150 20.43 13.70 -13.59
CA LEU A 150 20.41 12.50 -14.41
C LEU A 150 19.70 12.74 -15.75
N PRO A 151 20.00 11.96 -16.79
CA PRO A 151 19.22 11.96 -18.02
C PRO A 151 17.72 11.78 -17.72
N GLU A 152 16.85 12.50 -18.44
CA GLU A 152 15.41 12.63 -18.16
C GLU A 152 14.72 11.28 -17.91
N ALA A 153 15.00 10.29 -18.74
CA ALA A 153 14.44 8.94 -18.60
C ALA A 153 14.86 8.25 -17.28
N ILE A 154 16.10 8.44 -16.84
CA ILE A 154 16.62 7.84 -15.60
C ILE A 154 16.06 8.59 -14.39
N SER A 155 16.01 9.92 -14.47
CA SER A 155 15.44 10.77 -13.42
C SER A 155 13.96 10.45 -13.16
N MET A 156 13.19 10.23 -14.24
CA MET A 156 11.78 9.87 -14.17
C MET A 156 11.55 8.55 -13.42
N VAL A 157 12.39 7.54 -13.70
CA VAL A 157 12.24 6.20 -13.11
C VAL A 157 12.80 6.15 -11.67
N MET A 158 13.89 6.88 -11.38
CA MET A 158 14.47 6.99 -10.03
C MET A 158 13.59 7.80 -9.06
N SER A 159 12.92 8.84 -9.56
CA SER A 159 11.95 9.60 -8.77
C SER A 159 10.66 8.82 -8.51
N ASN A 160 10.48 7.64 -9.13
CA ASN A 160 9.35 6.76 -8.86
C ASN A 160 9.62 5.90 -7.62
N GLY A 161 8.91 6.20 -6.52
CA GLY A 161 9.05 5.49 -5.26
C GLY A 161 8.87 3.97 -5.39
N LEU A 162 7.93 3.48 -6.19
CA LEU A 162 7.69 2.04 -6.37
C LEU A 162 8.86 1.35 -7.09
N PHE A 163 9.41 1.99 -8.13
CA PHE A 163 10.61 1.49 -8.79
C PHE A 163 11.78 1.41 -7.82
N MET A 164 11.98 2.45 -7.00
CA MET A 164 13.04 2.48 -6.00
C MET A 164 12.87 1.45 -4.90
N VAL A 165 11.65 1.22 -4.39
CA VAL A 165 11.36 0.12 -3.46
C VAL A 165 11.74 -1.21 -4.11
N THR A 166 11.32 -1.44 -5.36
CA THR A 166 11.56 -2.72 -6.04
C THR A 166 13.04 -2.94 -6.32
N LEU A 167 13.72 -1.92 -6.85
CA LEU A 167 15.15 -1.97 -7.16
C LEU A 167 15.98 -2.20 -5.89
N SER A 168 15.73 -1.41 -4.84
CA SER A 168 16.43 -1.58 -3.57
C SER A 168 16.11 -2.92 -2.91
N ALA A 169 14.88 -3.43 -3.00
CA ALA A 169 14.52 -4.74 -2.47
C ALA A 169 15.27 -5.85 -3.19
N VAL A 170 15.36 -5.81 -4.51
CA VAL A 170 16.10 -6.79 -5.30
C VAL A 170 17.60 -6.71 -4.99
N VAL A 171 18.18 -5.51 -5.00
CA VAL A 171 19.61 -5.30 -4.73
C VAL A 171 19.97 -5.75 -3.32
N LEU A 172 19.23 -5.31 -2.30
CA LEU A 172 19.46 -5.70 -0.91
C LEU A 172 19.23 -7.19 -0.70
N ASN A 173 18.24 -7.79 -1.36
CA ASN A 173 18.05 -9.23 -1.29
C ASN A 173 19.23 -9.98 -1.91
N LEU A 174 19.76 -9.55 -3.06
CA LEU A 174 20.95 -10.17 -3.66
C LEU A 174 22.20 -10.00 -2.77
N LEU A 175 22.40 -8.82 -2.20
CA LEU A 175 23.55 -8.51 -1.35
C LEU A 175 23.50 -9.24 -0.01
N LEU A 176 22.34 -9.29 0.64
CA LEU A 176 22.18 -9.83 1.99
C LEU A 176 21.88 -11.34 1.98
N ASN A 177 21.30 -11.87 0.91
CA ASN A 177 20.82 -13.26 0.84
C ASN A 177 21.73 -14.18 0.01
N GLY A 178 22.77 -13.63 -0.65
CA GLY A 178 23.67 -14.33 -1.59
C GLY A 178 24.48 -15.52 -1.07
N LYS A 179 24.38 -15.91 0.21
CA LYS A 179 24.98 -17.16 0.73
C LYS A 179 24.14 -17.95 1.76
N LYS A 180 22.94 -17.49 2.14
CA LYS A 180 22.12 -18.16 3.18
C LYS A 180 20.68 -18.49 2.77
N ALA A 181 20.21 -18.04 1.60
CA ALA A 181 18.85 -18.37 1.13
C ALA A 181 18.69 -19.78 0.57
N LEU A 182 19.80 -20.48 0.26
CA LEU A 182 19.81 -21.80 -0.41
C LEU A 182 20.29 -22.96 0.48
N SER A 183 20.66 -22.71 1.73
CA SER A 183 20.93 -23.77 2.70
C SER A 183 19.78 -23.83 3.71
N VAL A 184 18.75 -24.60 3.37
CA VAL A 184 17.92 -25.24 4.39
C VAL A 184 18.47 -26.65 4.56
N ASP A 185 19.63 -26.73 5.22
CA ASP A 185 20.02 -27.85 6.08
C ASP A 185 19.89 -27.28 7.50
N GLU A 186 19.12 -27.79 8.47
CA GLU A 186 18.31 -29.01 8.66
C GLU A 186 16.91 -28.63 9.19
#